data_AF-A0AB33KF56-F1
#
_entry.id   AF-A0AB33KF56-F1
#
_cell.length_a   1.000
_cell.length_b   1.000
_cell.length_c   1.000
_cell.angle_alpha   90.00
_cell.angle_beta   90.00
_cell.angle_gamma   90.00
#
_symmetry.space_group_name_H-M   'P 1'
#
loop_
_entity.id
_entity.type
_entity.pdbx_description
1 polymer ?
#
loop_
_entity_poly.entity_id
_entity_poly.type
_entity_poly.pdbx_seq_one_letter_code
_entity_poly.pdbx_strand_id
1 'polypeptide(L)'
;MTAYAIAHLHPADGPVEDEVLSYIERIQATMRPYGGRFLVHGAEVEVVEGAWPGAVVIIGFPGVEEARAWYASPAYREILPLRTRHLGGDVIIVPGVGPEYDASATAAAMRAARERTAGGRTEQDRTEQGRTEQDGTAQDRAAQEAEGDPAQSVRSSATAAR
;
A
#
# COMPACT_ATOMS: atom_id res chain seq x y z
N MET A 1 -16.95 -8.91 7.49
CA MET A 1 -15.93 -8.97 8.56
C MET A 1 -15.93 -7.61 9.21
N THR A 2 -15.98 -7.54 10.55
CA THR A 2 -16.07 -6.27 11.29
C THR A 2 -15.01 -5.29 10.79
N ALA A 3 -15.39 -4.04 10.59
CA ALA A 3 -14.46 -2.97 10.27
C ALA A 3 -14.42 -1.94 11.39
N TYR A 4 -13.34 -1.19 11.44
CA TYR A 4 -13.10 -0.17 12.46
C TYR A 4 -12.80 1.17 11.81
N ALA A 5 -13.52 2.20 12.23
CA ALA A 5 -13.05 3.58 12.08
C ALA A 5 -12.24 3.93 13.33
N ILE A 6 -10.97 4.25 13.14
CA ILE A 6 -10.04 4.60 14.21
C ILE A 6 -9.65 6.05 14.02
N ALA A 7 -9.81 6.86 15.06
CA ALA A 7 -9.35 8.23 15.08
C ALA A 7 -8.30 8.42 16.17
N HIS A 8 -7.12 8.89 15.76
CA HIS A 8 -6.09 9.40 16.65
C HIS A 8 -6.21 10.93 16.65
N LEU A 9 -6.76 11.47 17.74
CA LEU A 9 -7.07 12.90 17.86
C LEU A 9 -5.98 13.59 18.65
N HIS A 10 -5.68 14.82 18.26
CA HIS A 10 -4.74 15.70 18.93
C HIS A 10 -5.52 16.91 19.49
N PRO A 11 -6.20 16.78 20.65
CA PRO A 11 -6.82 17.92 21.32
C PRO A 11 -5.76 18.97 21.63
N ALA A 12 -6.10 20.24 21.41
CA ALA A 12 -5.27 21.35 21.87
C ALA A 12 -5.34 21.45 23.41
N ASP A 13 -4.31 22.06 23.99
CA ASP A 13 -4.33 22.45 25.40
C ASP A 13 -5.38 23.54 25.61
N GLY A 14 -6.45 23.24 26.36
CA GLY A 14 -7.51 24.22 26.61
C GLY A 14 -8.88 23.58 26.88
N PRO A 15 -9.90 24.40 27.17
CA PRO A 15 -11.27 23.92 27.27
C PRO A 15 -11.76 23.37 25.92
N VAL A 16 -12.70 22.42 25.98
CA VAL A 16 -13.34 21.89 24.78
C VAL A 16 -14.35 22.91 24.25
N GLU A 17 -14.24 23.25 22.96
CA GLU A 17 -15.14 24.19 22.29
C GLU A 17 -16.58 23.65 22.15
N ASP A 18 -17.58 24.53 22.23
CA ASP A 18 -19.01 24.15 22.16
C ASP A 18 -19.38 23.40 20.88
N GLU A 19 -18.71 23.71 19.77
CA GLU A 19 -18.91 22.98 18.50
C GLU A 19 -18.47 21.52 18.61
N VAL A 20 -17.41 21.23 19.35
CA VAL A 20 -16.94 19.86 19.60
C VAL A 20 -17.96 19.12 20.46
N LEU A 21 -18.51 19.77 21.49
CA LEU A 21 -19.58 19.20 22.30
C LEU A 21 -20.81 18.86 21.44
N SER A 22 -21.22 19.79 20.58
CA SER A 22 -22.31 19.60 19.61
C SER A 22 -22.04 18.43 18.65
N TYR A 23 -20.78 18.23 18.24
CA TYR A 23 -20.39 17.06 17.43
C TYR A 23 -20.57 15.75 18.22
N ILE A 24 -20.08 15.69 19.46
CA ILE A 24 -20.16 14.50 20.33
C ILE A 24 -21.62 14.11 20.60
N GLU A 25 -22.51 15.09 20.81
CA GLU A 25 -23.94 14.84 21.00
C GLU A 25 -24.62 14.23 19.77
N ARG A 26 -24.17 14.60 18.56
CA ARG A 26 -24.83 14.23 17.29
C ARG A 26 -24.26 12.97 16.65
N ILE A 27 -22.97 12.69 16.82
CA ILE A 27 -22.25 11.65 16.06
C ILE A 27 -22.91 10.28 16.16
N GLN A 28 -23.37 9.87 17.34
CA GLN A 28 -23.97 8.55 17.54
C GLN A 28 -25.22 8.34 16.68
N ALA A 29 -26.02 9.40 16.47
CA ALA A 29 -27.19 9.32 15.60
C ALA A 29 -26.81 9.05 14.14
N THR A 30 -25.68 9.58 13.66
CA THR A 30 -25.24 9.44 12.27
C THR A 30 -24.78 8.02 11.93
N MET A 31 -24.21 7.28 12.89
CA MET A 31 -23.64 5.95 12.65
C MET A 31 -24.63 4.80 12.88
N ARG A 32 -25.69 5.01 13.67
CA ARG A 32 -26.72 3.99 13.96
C ARG A 32 -27.30 3.33 12.70
N PRO A 33 -27.66 4.05 11.62
CA PRO A 33 -28.21 3.43 10.40
C PRO A 33 -27.25 2.46 9.69
N TYR A 34 -25.95 2.57 9.95
CA TYR A 34 -24.89 1.76 9.35
C TYR A 34 -24.39 0.65 10.30
N GLY A 35 -25.06 0.44 11.44
CA GLY A 35 -24.63 -0.53 12.45
C GLY A 35 -23.38 -0.11 13.23
N GLY A 36 -23.01 1.18 13.15
CA GLY A 36 -21.85 1.73 13.86
C GLY A 36 -22.09 1.84 15.37
N ARG A 37 -21.06 1.50 16.16
CA ARG A 37 -21.07 1.62 17.62
C ARG A 37 -19.70 2.01 18.16
N PHE A 38 -19.67 2.82 19.22
CA PHE A 38 -18.43 3.11 19.92
C PHE A 38 -17.89 1.86 20.62
N LEU A 39 -16.59 1.64 20.49
CA LEU A 39 -15.81 0.66 21.23
C LEU A 39 -14.86 1.36 22.23
N VAL A 40 -14.31 2.51 21.83
CA VAL A 40 -13.49 3.38 22.69
C VAL A 40 -13.86 4.84 22.40
N HIS A 41 -14.17 5.62 23.43
CA HIS A 41 -14.42 7.05 23.34
C HIS A 41 -14.22 7.73 24.70
N GLY A 42 -13.35 8.73 24.79
CA GLY A 42 -13.09 9.47 26.04
C GLY A 42 -12.43 8.63 27.15
N ALA A 43 -11.75 7.54 26.78
CA ALA A 43 -11.05 6.67 27.73
C ALA A 43 -9.67 7.24 28.08
N GLU A 44 -9.24 7.02 29.32
CA GLU A 44 -7.85 7.25 29.74
C GLU A 44 -6.95 6.19 29.08
N VAL A 45 -5.88 6.64 28.42
CA VAL A 45 -4.94 5.75 27.72
C VAL A 45 -3.75 5.46 28.63
N GLU A 46 -3.60 4.19 29.01
CA GLU A 46 -2.37 3.69 29.62
C GLU A 46 -1.33 3.40 28.53
N VAL A 47 -0.23 4.16 28.53
CA VAL A 47 0.87 3.97 27.59
C VAL A 47 1.87 2.98 28.19
N VAL A 48 1.83 1.74 27.73
CA VAL A 48 2.72 0.66 28.21
C VAL A 48 4.10 0.71 27.53
N GLU A 49 4.15 1.09 26.24
CA GLU A 49 5.38 1.24 25.47
C GLU A 49 5.31 2.47 24.55
N GLY A 50 6.43 3.19 24.42
CA GLY A 50 6.57 4.35 23.53
C GLY A 50 5.87 5.62 24.04
N ALA A 51 5.27 6.38 23.13
CA ALA A 51 4.54 7.60 23.43
C ALA A 51 3.23 7.64 22.63
N TRP A 52 2.16 8.07 23.29
CA TRP A 52 0.85 8.25 22.68
C TRP A 52 0.29 9.64 23.01
N PRO A 53 0.62 10.68 22.22
CA PRO A 53 0.06 12.00 22.44
C PRO A 53 -1.42 12.03 22.01
N GLY A 54 -2.30 12.63 22.81
CA GLY A 54 -3.70 12.84 22.45
C GLY A 54 -4.62 11.67 22.79
N ALA A 55 -5.73 11.56 22.05
CA ALA A 55 -6.84 10.67 22.36
C ALA A 55 -7.09 9.65 21.25
N VAL A 56 -7.69 8.51 21.61
CA VAL A 56 -8.10 7.47 20.66
C VAL A 56 -9.62 7.28 20.68
N VAL A 57 -10.22 7.18 19.51
CA VAL A 57 -11.62 6.80 19.31
C VAL A 57 -11.68 5.60 18.38
N ILE A 58 -12.44 4.58 18.76
CA ILE A 58 -12.65 3.38 17.94
C ILE A 58 -14.15 3.17 17.78
N ILE A 59 -14.60 3.07 16.53
CA ILE A 59 -15.99 2.77 16.17
C ILE A 59 -16.01 1.47 15.35
N GLY A 60 -16.81 0.50 15.77
CA GLY A 60 -16.99 -0.78 15.08
C GLY A 60 -18.21 -0.79 14.16
N PHE A 61 -18.06 -1.36 12.97
CA PHE A 61 -19.09 -1.56 11.94
C PHE A 61 -19.18 -3.03 11.50
N PRO A 62 -20.31 -3.49 10.94
CA PRO A 62 -20.43 -4.85 10.40
C PRO A 62 -19.41 -5.17 9.29
N GLY A 63 -19.04 -4.15 8.50
CA GLY A 63 -18.12 -4.25 7.37
C GLY A 63 -17.53 -2.89 6.97
N VAL A 64 -16.59 -2.92 6.02
CA VAL A 64 -15.85 -1.74 5.56
C VAL A 64 -16.76 -0.83 4.74
N GLU A 65 -17.69 -1.43 4.01
CA GLU A 65 -18.68 -0.80 3.17
C GLU A 65 -19.63 0.06 4.02
N GLU A 66 -20.11 -0.45 5.16
CA GLU A 66 -20.94 0.30 6.09
C GLU A 66 -20.16 1.47 6.73
N ALA A 67 -18.91 1.24 7.12
CA ALA A 67 -18.05 2.29 7.67
C ALA A 67 -17.82 3.42 6.65
N ARG A 68 -17.55 3.07 5.39
CA ARG A 68 -17.37 4.03 4.29
C ARG A 68 -18.67 4.78 3.98
N ALA A 69 -19.79 4.06 3.95
CA ALA A 69 -21.11 4.65 3.69
C ALA A 69 -21.50 5.63 4.80
N TRP A 70 -21.22 5.30 6.07
CA TRP A 70 -21.37 6.23 7.18
C TRP A 70 -20.50 7.48 7.01
N TYR A 71 -19.20 7.31 6.74
CA TYR A 71 -18.27 8.43 6.62
C TYR A 71 -18.62 9.36 5.44
N ALA A 72 -19.14 8.79 4.35
CA ALA A 72 -19.62 9.54 3.18
C ALA A 72 -21.04 10.11 3.36
N SER A 73 -21.77 9.74 4.43
CA SER A 73 -23.17 10.09 4.60
C SER A 73 -23.38 11.60 4.74
N PRO A 74 -24.47 12.17 4.21
CA PRO A 74 -24.80 13.58 4.39
C PRO A 74 -24.87 13.97 5.87
N ALA A 75 -25.48 13.12 6.70
CA ALA A 75 -25.64 13.37 8.14
C ALA A 75 -24.29 13.46 8.88
N TYR A 76 -23.33 12.58 8.58
CA TYR A 76 -22.00 12.68 9.19
C TYR A 76 -21.19 13.85 8.62
N ARG A 77 -21.25 14.08 7.31
CA ARG A 77 -20.55 15.20 6.65
C ARG A 77 -21.02 16.56 7.15
N GLU A 78 -22.30 16.69 7.54
CA GLU A 78 -22.85 17.91 8.12
C GLU A 78 -22.17 18.28 9.45
N ILE A 79 -21.91 17.29 10.31
CA ILE A 79 -21.33 17.53 11.63
C ILE A 79 -19.80 17.49 11.65
N LEU A 80 -19.17 16.88 10.64
CA LEU A 80 -17.71 16.71 10.59
C LEU A 80 -16.91 18.01 10.80
N PRO A 81 -17.28 19.17 10.20
CA PRO A 81 -16.57 20.44 10.39
C PRO A 81 -16.60 20.98 11.83
N LEU A 82 -17.60 20.60 12.62
CA LEU A 82 -17.70 20.98 14.03
C LEU A 82 -16.53 20.41 14.85
N ARG A 83 -16.02 19.24 14.47
CA ARG A 83 -14.83 18.63 15.08
C ARG A 83 -13.56 19.12 14.40
N THR A 84 -13.47 19.03 13.07
CA THR A 84 -12.17 19.17 12.36
C THR A 84 -11.60 20.60 12.36
N ARG A 85 -12.41 21.62 12.69
CA ARG A 85 -11.91 22.98 12.89
C ARG A 85 -11.14 23.16 14.20
N HIS A 86 -11.41 22.33 15.21
CA HIS A 86 -10.88 22.48 16.56
C HIS A 86 -9.99 21.31 17.00
N LEU A 87 -10.17 20.13 16.41
CA LEU A 87 -9.38 18.93 16.69
C LEU A 87 -8.70 18.43 15.43
N GLY A 88 -7.39 18.59 15.38
CA GLY A 88 -6.53 17.86 14.45
C GLY A 88 -6.53 16.37 14.78
N GLY A 89 -6.22 15.55 13.80
CA GLY A 89 -6.11 14.11 14.00
C GLY A 89 -6.20 13.30 12.72
N ASP A 90 -5.79 12.06 12.83
CA ASP A 90 -5.77 11.09 11.76
C ASP A 90 -6.96 10.15 11.91
N VAL A 91 -7.69 9.90 10.82
CA VAL A 91 -8.84 8.99 10.81
C VAL A 91 -8.64 7.97 9.70
N ILE A 92 -8.69 6.69 10.07
CA ILE A 92 -8.58 5.57 9.14
C ILE A 92 -9.80 4.66 9.25
N ILE A 93 -10.13 3.96 8.16
CA ILE A 93 -11.08 2.86 8.13
C ILE A 93 -10.32 1.60 7.75
N VAL A 94 -10.36 0.59 8.61
CA VAL A 94 -9.60 -0.65 8.42
C VAL A 94 -10.48 -1.88 8.61
N PRO A 95 -10.32 -2.93 7.80
CA PRO A 95 -10.93 -4.22 8.08
C PRO A 95 -10.29 -4.83 9.34
N GLY A 96 -11.13 -5.44 10.18
CA GLY A 96 -10.69 -6.27 11.29
C GLY A 96 -10.29 -7.67 10.85
N VAL A 97 -10.00 -8.52 11.84
CA VAL A 97 -9.78 -9.95 11.66
C VAL A 97 -10.87 -10.74 12.41
N GLY A 98 -11.09 -12.00 12.03
CA GLY A 98 -12.03 -12.89 12.71
C GLY A 98 -11.50 -13.40 14.07
N PRO A 99 -12.38 -14.00 14.90
CA PRO A 99 -11.99 -14.55 16.20
C PRO A 99 -10.94 -15.67 16.11
N GLU A 100 -10.92 -16.41 15.01
CA GLU A 100 -9.97 -17.51 14.76
C GLU A 100 -8.66 -17.04 14.08
N TYR A 101 -8.36 -15.74 14.12
CA TYR A 101 -7.17 -15.20 13.47
C TYR A 101 -5.89 -15.64 14.19
N ASP A 102 -4.97 -16.23 13.43
CA ASP A 102 -3.61 -16.56 13.88
C ASP A 102 -2.58 -15.69 13.12
N ALA A 103 -1.77 -14.94 13.89
CA ALA A 103 -0.71 -14.10 13.35
C ALA A 103 0.39 -14.89 12.60
N SER A 104 0.54 -16.20 12.87
CA SER A 104 1.49 -17.08 12.19
C SER A 104 1.22 -17.14 10.67
N ALA A 105 -0.05 -17.10 10.27
CA ALA A 105 -0.47 -17.09 8.86
C ALA A 105 0.01 -15.81 8.14
N THR A 106 -0.15 -14.65 8.79
CA THR A 106 0.35 -13.37 8.27
C THR A 106 1.87 -13.39 8.12
N ALA A 107 2.59 -13.90 9.11
CA ALA A 107 4.04 -14.03 9.04
C ALA A 107 4.48 -14.94 7.87
N ALA A 108 3.81 -16.08 7.66
CA ALA A 108 4.06 -16.97 6.53
C ALA A 108 3.84 -16.27 5.18
N ALA A 109 2.73 -15.54 5.04
CA ALA A 109 2.41 -14.77 3.84
C ALA A 109 3.48 -13.70 3.53
N MET A 110 3.96 -12.99 4.55
CA MET A 110 5.01 -11.98 4.41
C MET A 110 6.35 -12.59 3.97
N ARG A 111 6.74 -13.74 4.53
CA ARG A 111 7.97 -14.44 4.10
C ARG A 111 7.88 -14.86 2.64
N ALA A 112 6.77 -15.49 2.24
CA ALA A 112 6.54 -15.88 0.85
C ALA A 112 6.56 -14.67 -0.11
N ALA A 113 6.04 -13.51 0.31
CA ALA A 113 6.08 -12.29 -0.51
C ALA A 113 7.51 -11.75 -0.70
N ARG A 114 8.35 -11.81 0.35
CA ARG A 114 9.76 -11.43 0.26
C ARG A 114 10.53 -12.33 -0.71
N GLU A 115 10.31 -13.63 -0.64
CA GLU A 115 10.95 -14.61 -1.53
C GLU A 115 10.55 -14.41 -2.99
N ARG A 116 9.27 -14.14 -3.29
CA ARG A 116 8.83 -13.82 -4.67
C ARG A 116 9.52 -12.57 -5.21
N THR A 117 9.68 -11.55 -4.37
CA THR A 117 10.35 -10.30 -4.76
C THR A 117 11.85 -10.52 -5.02
N ALA A 118 12.50 -11.37 -4.23
CA ALA A 118 13.91 -11.73 -4.40
C ALA A 118 14.15 -12.66 -5.62
N GLY A 119 13.25 -13.62 -5.84
CA GLY A 119 13.30 -14.55 -6.98
C GLY A 119 13.11 -13.84 -8.32
N GLY A 120 12.13 -12.93 -8.40
CA GLY A 120 11.90 -12.13 -9.61
C GLY A 120 13.09 -11.23 -9.99
N ARG A 121 13.82 -10.72 -9.00
CA ARG A 121 15.04 -9.92 -9.23
C ARG A 121 16.18 -10.77 -9.77
N THR A 122 16.35 -11.98 -9.22
CA THR A 122 17.38 -12.94 -9.70
C THR A 122 17.11 -13.42 -11.13
N GLU A 123 15.84 -13.62 -11.49
CA GLU A 123 15.45 -14.04 -12.84
C GLU A 123 15.58 -12.91 -13.87
N GLN A 124 15.24 -11.67 -13.49
CA GLN A 124 15.49 -10.49 -14.32
C GLN A 124 16.98 -10.26 -14.56
N ASP A 125 17.83 -10.33 -13.53
CA ASP A 125 19.29 -10.20 -13.67
C ASP A 125 19.89 -11.28 -14.60
N ARG A 126 19.44 -12.54 -14.50
CA ARG A 126 19.89 -13.61 -15.40
C ARG A 126 19.43 -13.40 -16.84
N THR A 127 18.23 -12.87 -17.04
CA THR A 127 17.69 -12.61 -18.37
C THR A 127 18.40 -11.44 -19.04
N GLU A 128 18.81 -10.41 -18.28
CA GLU A 128 19.63 -9.30 -18.77
C GLU A 128 21.08 -9.73 -19.06
N GLN A 129 21.71 -10.52 -18.19
CA GLN A 129 23.05 -11.06 -18.44
C GLN A 129 23.09 -11.97 -19.67
N GLY A 130 22.11 -12.88 -19.82
CA GLY A 130 22.03 -13.75 -20.99
C GLY A 130 21.78 -13.02 -22.31
N ARG A 131 21.08 -11.88 -22.29
CA ARG A 131 20.94 -10.99 -23.46
C ARG A 131 22.23 -10.27 -23.81
N THR A 132 22.94 -9.77 -22.79
CA THR A 132 24.19 -9.03 -22.98
C THR A 132 25.31 -9.94 -23.52
N GLU A 133 25.36 -11.20 -23.07
CA GLU A 133 26.31 -12.20 -23.57
C GLU A 133 26.00 -12.62 -25.02
N GLN A 134 24.72 -12.77 -25.40
CA GLN A 134 24.33 -13.11 -26.77
C GLN A 134 24.65 -11.99 -27.77
N ASP A 135 24.41 -10.73 -27.41
CA ASP A 135 24.79 -9.57 -28.24
C ASP A 135 26.32 -9.47 -28.39
N GLY A 136 27.08 -9.67 -27.30
CA GLY A 136 28.54 -9.69 -27.34
C GLY A 136 29.12 -10.81 -28.21
N THR A 137 28.53 -12.01 -28.15
CA THR A 137 28.96 -13.16 -28.95
C THR A 137 28.63 -12.97 -30.44
N ALA A 138 27.52 -12.32 -30.77
CA ALA A 138 27.17 -11.97 -32.15
C ALA A 138 28.12 -10.92 -32.73
N GLN A 139 28.54 -9.94 -31.92
CA GLN A 139 29.51 -8.92 -32.32
C GLN A 139 30.92 -9.48 -32.55
N ASP A 140 31.40 -10.36 -31.68
CA ASP A 140 32.70 -11.03 -31.84
C ASP A 140 32.73 -11.96 -33.06
N ARG A 141 31.61 -12.63 -33.36
CA ARG A 141 31.50 -13.51 -34.53
C ARG A 141 31.48 -12.71 -35.84
N ALA A 142 30.80 -11.56 -35.86
CA ALA A 142 30.82 -10.65 -37.00
C ALA A 142 32.21 -10.03 -37.24
N ALA A 143 32.99 -9.81 -36.18
CA ALA A 143 34.38 -9.33 -36.28
C ALA A 143 35.32 -10.41 -36.84
N GLN A 144 35.18 -11.68 -36.44
CA GLN A 144 35.98 -12.79 -36.96
C GLN A 144 35.66 -13.17 -38.42
N GLU A 145 34.40 -13.01 -38.86
CA GLU A 145 34.04 -13.24 -40.27
C GLU A 145 34.58 -12.15 -41.21
N ALA A 146 34.92 -10.96 -40.71
CA ALA A 146 35.54 -9.89 -41.48
C ALA A 146 37.07 -10.04 -41.64
N GLU A 147 37.71 -10.92 -40.88
CA GLU A 147 39.18 -11.10 -40.86
C GLU A 147 39.65 -12.36 -41.63
N GLY A 148 38.76 -12.98 -42.42
CA GLY A 148 39.07 -14.08 -43.34
C GLY A 148 39.84 -13.65 -44.59
N ASP A 149 41.16 -13.84 -44.54
CA ASP A 149 42.17 -13.96 -45.62
C ASP A 149 41.85 -13.46 -47.05
N PRO A 150 42.51 -12.38 -47.56
CA PRO A 150 42.32 -11.87 -48.92
C PRO A 150 42.99 -12.70 -50.05
N ALA A 151 43.55 -13.89 -49.77
CA ALA A 151 44.39 -14.61 -50.71
C ALA A 151 43.71 -15.78 -51.45
N GLN A 152 42.50 -15.61 -52.01
CA GLN A 152 41.97 -16.61 -52.97
C GLN A 152 40.94 -16.05 -53.96
N SER A 153 41.32 -15.07 -54.80
CA SER A 153 40.57 -14.82 -56.05
C SER A 153 41.42 -14.15 -57.13
N VAL A 154 42.52 -14.80 -57.53
CA VAL A 154 43.18 -14.50 -58.80
C VAL A 154 43.65 -15.81 -59.43
N ARG A 155 42.82 -16.43 -60.27
CA ARG A 155 43.19 -17.16 -61.50
C ARG A 155 41.97 -17.78 -62.17
N SER A 156 41.98 -17.75 -63.50
CA SER A 156 40.99 -18.20 -64.49
C SER A 156 39.83 -17.23 -64.67
N SER A 157 39.71 -16.53 -65.81
CA SER A 157 39.70 -17.13 -67.15
C SER A 157 40.23 -16.18 -68.22
N ALA A 158 41.14 -16.71 -69.05
CA ALA A 158 41.55 -16.12 -70.32
C ALA A 158 40.77 -16.79 -71.47
N THR A 159 40.44 -15.97 -72.49
CA THR A 159 40.32 -16.33 -73.91
C THR A 159 39.09 -17.11 -74.41
N ALA A 160 38.23 -16.45 -75.21
CA ALA A 160 38.09 -16.75 -76.65
C ALA A 160 37.16 -15.74 -77.35
N ALA A 161 37.65 -15.24 -78.48
CA ALA A 161 36.99 -14.31 -79.40
C ALA A 161 35.91 -14.98 -80.26
N ARG A 162 34.95 -14.17 -80.74
CA ARG A 162 34.67 -13.98 -82.18
C ARG A 162 33.75 -12.78 -82.42
#